data_AF-A0A434LZW3-F1
#
_entry.id   AF-A0A434LZW3-F1
#
_cell.length_a   1.000
_cell.length_b   1.000
_cell.length_c   1.000
_cell.angle_alpha   90.00
_cell.angle_beta   90.00
_cell.angle_gamma   90.00
#
_symmetry.space_group_name_H-M   'P 1'
#
loop_
_entity.id
_entity.type
_entity.pdbx_description
1 polymer ?
#
loop_
_entity_poly.entity_id
_entity_poly.type
_entity_poly.pdbx_seq_one_letter_code
_entity_poly.pdbx_strand_id
1 'polypeptide(L)'
;MRHIPAELTADMRRALRSASTARERVSAVVAVNFSDVQFRPETIAAWLAFYVEAQKSSALRRLLKVYARRLHSNLLSGLTGILPRSEADRVAEATAALIDGLYIRRALKDGVPNAVTAIALIEDYLETKLSRRSAQ
;
A
#
# COMPACT_ATOMS: atom_id res chain seq x y z
N MET A 1 6.51 5.06 -18.10
CA MET A 1 6.40 4.06 -17.00
C MET A 1 7.07 4.48 -15.67
N ARG A 2 7.93 5.52 -15.60
CA ARG A 2 8.51 6.00 -14.32
C ARG A 2 7.61 6.96 -13.53
N HIS A 3 6.59 7.51 -14.17
CA HIS A 3 5.77 8.59 -13.64
C HIS A 3 4.89 8.13 -12.47
N ILE A 4 4.20 6.99 -12.61
CA ILE A 4 3.25 6.50 -11.61
C ILE A 4 3.93 6.20 -10.26
N PRO A 5 5.06 5.45 -10.18
CA PRO A 5 5.74 5.26 -8.90
C PRO A 5 6.31 6.56 -8.29
N ALA A 6 6.62 7.56 -9.12
CA ALA A 6 7.13 8.85 -8.67
C ALA A 6 6.04 9.72 -8.05
N GLU A 7 4.86 9.79 -8.67
CA GLU A 7 3.68 10.47 -8.13
C GLU A 7 3.24 9.85 -6.81
N LEU A 8 3.08 8.52 -6.77
CA LEU A 8 2.76 7.82 -5.53
C LEU A 8 3.76 8.11 -4.42
N THR A 9 5.06 8.15 -4.75
CA THR A 9 6.11 8.52 -3.77
C THR A 9 5.91 9.94 -3.24
N ALA A 10 5.60 10.90 -4.11
CA ALA A 10 5.44 12.29 -3.72
C ALA A 10 4.25 12.46 -2.77
N ASP A 11 3.13 11.82 -3.08
CA ASP A 11 1.90 11.84 -2.29
C ASP A 11 2.11 11.17 -0.93
N MET A 12 2.77 10.01 -0.94
CA MET A 12 3.15 9.27 0.26
C MET A 12 4.01 10.11 1.20
N ARG A 13 5.00 10.81 0.67
CA ARG A 13 5.87 11.70 1.46
C ARG A 13 5.09 12.85 2.10
N ARG A 14 4.09 13.41 1.41
CA ARG A 14 3.24 14.47 1.97
C ARG A 14 2.39 13.92 3.11
N ALA A 15 1.68 12.82 2.88
CA ALA A 15 0.82 12.20 3.87
C ALA A 15 1.59 11.78 5.15
N LEU A 16 2.76 11.15 4.97
CA LEU A 16 3.60 10.73 6.10
C LEU A 16 4.21 11.89 6.91
N ARG A 17 4.26 13.12 6.39
CA ARG A 17 4.68 14.30 7.16
C ARG A 17 3.54 14.88 8.00
N SER A 18 2.29 14.67 7.59
CA SER A 18 1.11 15.16 8.29
C SER A 18 0.60 14.18 9.36
N ALA A 19 1.02 12.91 9.31
CA ALA A 19 0.68 11.92 10.32
C ALA A 19 1.44 12.16 11.63
N SER A 20 0.70 12.27 12.73
CA SER A 20 1.21 12.61 14.07
C SER A 20 1.46 11.36 14.94
N THR A 21 0.79 10.24 14.64
CA THR A 21 0.97 8.99 15.40
C THR A 21 1.47 7.82 14.53
N ALA A 22 2.05 6.81 15.18
CA ALA A 22 2.49 5.59 14.51
C ALA A 22 1.33 4.89 13.76
N ARG A 23 0.12 4.90 14.33
CA ARG A 23 -1.10 4.36 13.69
C ARG A 23 -1.51 5.19 12.48
N GLU A 24 -1.58 6.51 12.62
CA GLU A 24 -1.90 7.42 11.53
C GLU A 24 -0.94 7.29 10.35
N ARG A 25 0.35 7.03 10.62
CA ARG A 25 1.33 6.79 9.55
C ARG A 25 0.95 5.59 8.70
N VAL A 26 0.52 4.48 9.32
CA VAL A 26 0.10 3.28 8.57
C VAL A 26 -1.19 3.55 7.80
N SER A 27 -2.19 4.17 8.43
CA SER A 27 -3.44 4.55 7.75
C SER A 27 -3.20 5.52 6.59
N ALA A 28 -2.26 6.45 6.72
CA ALA A 28 -1.87 7.36 5.64
C ALA A 28 -1.28 6.59 4.43
N VAL A 29 -0.49 5.54 4.67
CA VAL A 29 0.01 4.68 3.59
C VAL A 29 -1.14 4.00 2.86
N VAL A 30 -2.10 3.43 3.60
CA VAL A 30 -3.29 2.79 3.02
C VAL A 30 -4.08 3.82 2.22
N ALA A 31 -4.45 4.94 2.82
CA ALA A 31 -5.26 5.99 2.19
C ALA A 31 -4.64 6.52 0.88
N VAL A 32 -3.32 6.76 0.85
CA VAL A 32 -2.65 7.24 -0.37
C VAL A 32 -2.76 6.24 -1.52
N ASN A 33 -2.60 4.94 -1.26
CA ASN A 33 -2.71 3.88 -2.28
C ASN A 33 -4.14 3.76 -2.85
N PHE A 34 -5.16 4.24 -2.14
CA PHE A 34 -6.56 4.23 -2.60
C PHE A 34 -7.13 5.64 -2.82
N SER A 35 -6.27 6.65 -2.92
CA SER A 35 -6.70 8.02 -3.26
C SER A 35 -7.35 8.06 -4.64
N ASP A 36 -8.16 9.09 -4.91
CA ASP A 36 -8.84 9.25 -6.20
C ASP A 36 -7.88 9.19 -7.39
N VAL A 37 -6.66 9.72 -7.24
CA VAL A 37 -5.64 9.67 -8.29
C VAL A 37 -5.17 8.22 -8.54
N GLN A 38 -4.92 7.48 -7.46
CA GLN A 38 -4.37 6.13 -7.52
C GLN A 38 -5.42 5.07 -7.92
N PHE A 39 -6.68 5.27 -7.52
CA PHE A 39 -7.76 4.31 -7.73
C PHE A 39 -8.65 4.60 -8.95
N ARG A 40 -8.21 5.52 -9.81
CA ARG A 40 -8.78 5.71 -11.15
C ARG A 40 -8.53 4.50 -12.06
N PRO A 41 -9.47 4.14 -12.95
CA PRO A 41 -9.32 3.01 -13.86
C PRO A 41 -8.02 3.04 -14.67
N GLU A 42 -7.63 4.22 -15.16
CA GLU A 42 -6.43 4.38 -16.00
C GLU A 42 -5.15 4.15 -15.18
N THR A 43 -5.11 4.62 -13.93
CA THR A 43 -3.96 4.44 -13.03
C THR A 43 -3.81 2.98 -12.64
N ILE A 44 -4.91 2.30 -12.32
CA ILE A 44 -4.93 0.86 -12.03
C ILE A 44 -4.43 0.06 -13.24
N ALA A 45 -4.96 0.34 -14.43
CA ALA A 45 -4.54 -0.32 -15.65
C ALA A 45 -3.04 -0.13 -15.92
N ALA A 46 -2.51 1.07 -15.66
CA ALA A 46 -1.11 1.37 -15.85
C ALA A 46 -0.19 0.69 -14.80
N TRP A 47 -0.64 0.52 -13.56
CA TRP A 47 0.05 -0.32 -12.57
C TRP A 47 0.11 -1.78 -13.02
N LEU A 48 -0.98 -2.34 -13.55
CA LEU A 48 -0.99 -3.72 -14.04
C LEU A 48 -0.11 -3.92 -15.28
N ALA A 49 -0.16 -2.98 -16.23
CA ALA A 49 0.75 -2.98 -17.38
C ALA A 49 2.22 -2.89 -16.91
N PHE A 50 2.51 -2.07 -15.90
CA PHE A 50 3.83 -1.98 -15.31
C PHE A 50 4.28 -3.31 -14.69
N TYR A 51 3.41 -4.02 -13.97
CA TYR A 51 3.72 -5.33 -13.38
C TYR A 51 4.07 -6.37 -14.43
N VAL A 52 3.30 -6.44 -15.53
CA VAL A 52 3.57 -7.35 -16.65
C VAL A 52 4.87 -7.02 -17.34
N GLU A 53 5.10 -5.73 -17.65
CA GLU A 53 6.30 -5.31 -18.39
C GLU A 53 7.58 -5.45 -17.55
N ALA A 54 7.49 -5.27 -16.23
CA ALA A 54 8.60 -5.53 -15.30
C ALA A 54 9.05 -7.00 -15.29
N GLN A 55 8.24 -7.94 -15.79
CA GLN A 55 8.67 -9.33 -15.97
C GLN A 55 9.59 -9.53 -17.17
N LYS A 56 9.55 -8.62 -18.14
CA LYS A 56 10.32 -8.70 -19.39
C LYS A 56 11.53 -7.77 -19.39
N SER A 57 11.46 -6.67 -18.65
CA SER A 57 12.49 -5.63 -18.64
C SER A 57 13.26 -5.57 -17.31
N SER A 58 14.58 -5.75 -17.36
CA SER A 58 15.45 -5.63 -16.18
C SER A 58 15.42 -4.22 -15.57
N ALA A 59 15.29 -3.17 -16.38
CA ALA A 59 15.18 -1.80 -15.93
C ALA A 59 13.87 -1.55 -15.17
N LEU A 60 12.74 -2.05 -15.67
CA LEU A 60 11.45 -1.91 -15.00
C LEU A 60 11.36 -2.80 -13.76
N ARG A 61 11.97 -3.99 -13.78
CA ARG A 61 12.11 -4.84 -12.59
C ARG A 61 12.85 -4.14 -11.45
N ARG A 62 13.88 -3.34 -11.75
CA ARG A 62 14.56 -2.51 -10.74
C ARG A 62 13.61 -1.48 -10.14
N LEU A 63 12.77 -0.85 -10.95
CA LEU A 63 11.76 0.11 -10.47
C LEU A 63 10.69 -0.56 -9.62
N LEU A 64 10.22 -1.75 -10.00
CA LEU A 64 9.27 -2.54 -9.22
C LEU A 64 9.84 -2.89 -7.85
N LYS A 65 11.12 -3.30 -7.79
CA LYS A 65 11.83 -3.55 -6.52
C LYS A 65 11.93 -2.29 -5.65
N VAL A 66 12.14 -1.12 -6.24
CA VAL A 66 12.19 0.15 -5.50
C VAL A 66 10.80 0.50 -4.95
N TYR A 67 9.75 0.35 -5.75
CA TYR A 67 8.37 0.54 -5.30
C TYR A 67 8.03 -0.37 -4.12
N ALA A 68 8.23 -1.69 -4.27
CA ALA A 68 7.90 -2.67 -3.24
C ALA A 68 8.64 -2.38 -1.92
N ARG A 69 9.94 -2.09 -1.99
CA ARG A 69 10.74 -1.70 -0.81
C ARG A 69 10.23 -0.42 -0.16
N ARG A 70 9.84 0.58 -0.96
CA ARG A 70 9.31 1.85 -0.41
C ARG A 70 7.97 1.64 0.27
N LEU A 71 7.05 0.90 -0.34
CA LEU A 71 5.76 0.56 0.27
C LEU A 71 5.98 -0.14 1.61
N HIS A 72 6.80 -1.19 1.62
CA HIS A 72 7.15 -1.93 2.82
C HIS A 72 7.80 -1.04 3.91
N SER A 73 8.81 -0.23 3.55
CA SER A 73 9.46 0.69 4.49
C SER A 73 8.51 1.76 5.04
N ASN A 74 7.58 2.26 4.22
CA ASN A 74 6.59 3.24 4.67
C ASN A 74 5.62 2.62 5.69
N LEU A 75 5.16 1.39 5.45
CA LEU A 75 4.33 0.64 6.41
C LEU A 75 5.11 0.37 7.71
N LEU A 76 6.35 -0.14 7.60
CA LEU A 76 7.21 -0.37 8.76
C LEU A 76 7.42 0.90 9.60
N SER A 77 7.53 2.07 8.95
CA SER A 77 7.75 3.33 9.66
C SER A 77 6.66 3.70 10.67
N GLY A 78 5.45 3.16 10.52
CA GLY A 78 4.40 3.23 11.53
C GLY A 78 4.33 1.97 12.39
N LEU A 79 4.36 0.79 11.77
CA LEU A 79 4.16 -0.49 12.46
C LEU A 79 5.20 -0.77 13.55
N THR A 80 6.46 -0.36 13.39
CA THR A 80 7.49 -0.59 14.42
C THR A 80 7.28 0.26 15.68
N GLY A 81 6.47 1.31 15.61
CA GLY A 81 6.03 2.08 16.79
C GLY A 81 4.90 1.40 17.57
N ILE A 82 4.34 0.31 17.05
CA ILE A 82 3.16 -0.37 17.61
C ILE A 82 3.43 -1.85 17.88
N LEU A 83 4.24 -2.52 17.06
CA LEU A 83 4.51 -3.95 17.11
C LEU A 83 6.02 -4.24 17.23
N PRO A 84 6.40 -5.40 17.83
CA PRO A 84 7.76 -5.92 17.72
C PRO A 84 8.21 -6.02 16.26
N ARG A 85 9.50 -5.82 16.00
CA ARG A 85 10.02 -5.70 14.62
C ARG A 85 9.66 -6.88 13.71
N SER A 86 9.73 -8.11 14.20
CA SER A 86 9.41 -9.32 13.43
C SER A 86 7.91 -9.46 13.11
N GLU A 87 7.04 -8.89 13.94
CA GLU A 87 5.60 -8.82 13.67
C GLU A 87 5.27 -7.66 12.74
N ALA A 88 5.88 -6.50 12.95
CA ALA A 88 5.74 -5.34 12.08
C ALA A 88 6.10 -5.68 10.62
N ASP A 89 7.17 -6.46 10.41
CA ASP A 89 7.61 -6.93 9.09
C ASP A 89 6.55 -7.82 8.42
N ARG A 90 6.04 -8.83 9.16
CA ARG A 90 4.98 -9.71 8.65
C ARG A 90 3.68 -8.96 8.34
N VAL A 91 3.29 -8.01 9.18
CA VAL A 91 2.09 -7.18 8.96
C VAL A 91 2.28 -6.23 7.79
N ALA A 92 3.48 -5.65 7.62
CA ALA A 92 3.80 -4.80 6.48
C ALA A 92 3.71 -5.56 5.16
N GLU A 93 4.31 -6.75 5.08
CA GLU A 93 4.27 -7.59 3.89
C GLU A 93 2.83 -8.01 3.54
N ALA A 94 2.05 -8.45 4.53
CA ALA A 94 0.66 -8.83 4.31
C ALA A 94 -0.21 -7.64 3.89
N THR A 95 0.01 -6.45 4.46
CA THR A 95 -0.71 -5.24 4.08
C THR A 95 -0.38 -4.83 2.64
N ALA A 96 0.90 -4.90 2.24
CA ALA A 96 1.31 -4.64 0.86
C ALA A 96 0.66 -5.63 -0.12
N ALA A 97 0.61 -6.91 0.22
CA ALA A 97 -0.05 -7.93 -0.59
C ALA A 97 -1.58 -7.69 -0.73
N LEU A 98 -2.24 -7.21 0.33
CA LEU A 98 -3.66 -6.82 0.28
C LEU A 98 -3.87 -5.63 -0.66
N ILE A 99 -2.99 -4.62 -0.62
CA ILE A 99 -3.05 -3.45 -1.52
C ILE A 99 -2.98 -3.92 -2.98
N ASP A 100 -1.94 -4.66 -3.35
CA ASP A 100 -1.75 -5.15 -4.72
C ASP A 100 -2.90 -6.07 -5.16
N GLY A 101 -3.38 -6.94 -4.27
CA GLY A 101 -4.51 -7.83 -4.54
C GLY A 101 -5.83 -7.09 -4.80
N LEU A 102 -6.09 -5.99 -4.09
CA LEU A 102 -7.28 -5.16 -4.28
C LEU A 102 -7.24 -4.39 -5.60
N TYR A 103 -6.04 -3.98 -6.05
CA TYR A 103 -5.84 -3.43 -7.40
C TYR A 103 -6.21 -4.43 -8.49
N ILE A 104 -5.71 -5.67 -8.37
CA ILE A 104 -6.04 -6.74 -9.32
C ILE A 104 -7.55 -7.02 -9.31
N ARG A 105 -8.16 -7.14 -8.12
CA ARG A 105 -9.59 -7.38 -8.00
C ARG A 105 -10.43 -6.26 -8.60
N ARG A 106 -10.02 -5.00 -8.45
CA ARG A 106 -10.70 -3.86 -9.07
C ARG A 106 -10.57 -3.84 -10.59
N ALA A 107 -9.46 -4.31 -11.14
CA ALA A 107 -9.30 -4.40 -12.59
C ALA A 107 -10.10 -5.55 -13.23
N LEU A 108 -10.43 -6.59 -12.46
CA LEU A 108 -11.15 -7.76 -12.97
C LEU A 108 -12.68 -7.63 -12.90
N LYS A 109 -13.22 -6.64 -12.16
CA LYS A 109 -14.66 -6.44 -12.04
C LYS A 109 -15.01 -4.98 -11.78
N ASP A 110 -16.10 -4.55 -12.39
CA ASP A 110 -16.78 -3.31 -12.00
C ASP A 110 -17.46 -3.48 -10.63
N GLY A 111 -17.48 -2.41 -9.82
CA GLY A 111 -18.07 -2.41 -8.48
C GLY A 111 -17.07 -2.70 -7.33
N VAL A 112 -17.50 -3.41 -6.29
CA VAL A 112 -16.67 -3.64 -5.09
C VAL A 112 -15.48 -4.56 -5.42
N PRO A 113 -14.24 -4.27 -4.97
CA PRO A 113 -13.90 -3.21 -4.04
C PRO A 113 -13.72 -1.85 -4.74
N ASN A 114 -14.48 -0.83 -4.31
CA ASN A 114 -14.15 0.58 -4.55
C ASN A 114 -13.13 1.06 -3.49
N ALA A 115 -12.57 2.26 -3.65
CA ALA A 115 -11.55 2.80 -2.75
C ALA A 115 -11.96 2.72 -1.27
N VAL A 116 -13.19 3.12 -0.93
CA VAL A 116 -13.72 3.11 0.44
C VAL A 116 -13.74 1.68 1.01
N THR A 117 -14.32 0.73 0.28
CA THR A 117 -14.38 -0.68 0.73
C THR A 117 -13.00 -1.34 0.80
N ALA A 118 -12.06 -0.95 -0.07
CA ALA A 118 -10.69 -1.43 -0.07
C ALA A 118 -9.92 -0.94 1.17
N ILE A 119 -10.04 0.36 1.49
CA ILE A 119 -9.47 0.95 2.71
C ILE A 119 -10.07 0.27 3.93
N ALA A 120 -11.39 0.15 4.01
CA ALA A 120 -12.06 -0.47 5.16
C ALA A 120 -11.60 -1.92 5.40
N LEU A 121 -11.42 -2.71 4.33
CA LEU A 121 -10.94 -4.09 4.44
C LEU A 121 -9.51 -4.16 4.99
N ILE A 122 -8.63 -3.27 4.56
CA ILE A 122 -7.25 -3.23 5.07
C ILE A 122 -7.21 -2.71 6.50
N GLU A 123 -7.99 -1.69 6.83
CA GLU A 123 -8.08 -1.16 8.19
C GLU A 123 -8.63 -2.19 9.17
N ASP A 124 -9.66 -2.97 8.79
CA ASP A 124 -10.16 -4.10 9.58
C ASP A 124 -9.08 -5.16 9.79
N TYR A 125 -8.36 -5.55 8.73
CA TYR A 125 -7.21 -6.45 8.85
C TYR A 125 -6.17 -5.89 9.83
N LEU A 126 -5.79 -4.62 9.70
CA LEU A 126 -4.81 -3.98 10.59
C LEU A 126 -5.30 -3.98 12.03
N GLU A 127 -6.56 -3.62 12.27
CA GLU A 127 -7.17 -3.63 13.59
C GLU A 127 -7.06 -5.01 14.25
N THR A 128 -7.36 -6.10 13.53
CA THR A 128 -7.21 -7.46 14.08
C THR A 128 -5.77 -7.82 14.47
N LYS A 129 -4.77 -7.22 13.81
CA LYS A 129 -3.35 -7.43 14.12
C LYS A 129 -2.85 -6.56 15.25
N LEU A 130 -3.38 -5.34 15.37
CA LEU A 130 -2.95 -4.37 16.38
C LEU A 130 -3.68 -4.59 17.71
N SER A 131 -4.97 -4.94 17.69
CA SER A 131 -5.79 -5.12 18.90
C SER A 131 -5.57 -6.44 19.64
N ARG A 132 -4.86 -7.40 19.03
CA ARG A 132 -4.38 -8.60 19.72
C ARG A 132 -3.40 -8.32 20.87
N ARG A 133 -2.99 -7.06 21.09
CA ARG A 133 -2.13 -6.63 22.21
C ARG A 133 -2.82 -5.76 23.27
N SER A 134 -4.08 -5.38 23.10
CA SER A 134 -4.81 -4.66 24.16
C SER A 134 -5.27 -5.60 25.29
N ALA A 135 -5.08 -6.91 25.14
CA ALA A 135 -5.53 -7.95 26.06
C ALA A 135 -4.39 -8.81 26.64
N GLN A 136 -3.14 -8.31 26.63
CA GLN A 136 -1.99 -8.96 27.28
C GLN A 136 -1.22 -7.99 28.15
#